data_AF-A0A1G8ZI50-F1
#
_entry.id   AF-A0A1G8ZI50-F1
#
_cell.length_a   1.000
_cell.length_b   1.000
_cell.length_c   1.000
_cell.angle_alpha   90.00
_cell.angle_beta   90.00
_cell.angle_gamma   90.00
#
_symmetry.space_group_name_H-M   'P 1'
#
loop_
_entity.id
_entity.type
_entity.pdbx_description
1 polymer ?
#
loop_
_entity_poly.entity_id
_entity_poly.type
_entity_poly.pdbx_seq_one_letter_code
_entity_poly.pdbx_strand_id
1 'polypeptide(L)'
;MNYNVQINAIESLDEIANYWTENDYRQLLELFDFPDSKSIKTENLLEMLQMAITDFEPAAAARVLLQYKLSEHLNEGQMDQMAHDMLLDKISEEYPDTSLHYALYNINQLLFKAFNGTFLNTKATLLDFTIDNNSETPITKAGLLRLLHHGMSPNNLVVRMFEEQLTKNVDFPDAESIVWELKTADYSNYQLITSEYWLSREDVVRGEFEGSIEAAG
;
A
#
# COMPACT_ATOMS: atom_id res chain seq x y z
N MET A 1 -5.76 -20.22 -19.27
CA MET A 1 -5.17 -21.33 -18.48
C MET A 1 -5.98 -21.46 -17.19
N ASN A 2 -6.10 -22.66 -16.64
CA ASN A 2 -6.78 -22.88 -15.35
C ASN A 2 -5.74 -22.86 -14.22
N TYR A 3 -6.12 -22.24 -13.12
CA TYR A 3 -5.29 -22.00 -11.94
C TYR A 3 -6.07 -22.49 -10.73
N ASN A 4 -5.44 -23.28 -9.85
CA ASN A 4 -5.95 -23.49 -8.50
C ASN A 4 -5.23 -22.51 -7.58
N VAL A 5 -6.00 -21.75 -6.80
CA VAL A 5 -5.50 -20.81 -5.81
C VAL A 5 -5.90 -21.26 -4.42
N GLN A 6 -4.91 -21.34 -3.53
CA GLN A 6 -5.09 -21.61 -2.12
C GLN A 6 -4.62 -20.41 -1.29
N ILE A 7 -5.52 -19.85 -0.48
CA ILE A 7 -5.20 -18.79 0.48
C ILE A 7 -4.59 -19.43 1.73
N ASN A 8 -3.35 -19.07 2.03
CA ASN A 8 -2.59 -19.62 3.15
C ASN A 8 -2.76 -18.79 4.41
N ALA A 9 -2.65 -17.46 4.27
CA ALA A 9 -2.84 -16.52 5.37
C ALA A 9 -3.33 -15.16 4.83
N ILE A 10 -4.05 -14.45 5.68
CA ILE A 10 -4.39 -13.04 5.46
C ILE A 10 -4.17 -12.32 6.78
N GLU A 11 -3.49 -11.18 6.78
CA GLU A 11 -3.10 -10.45 7.97
C GLU A 11 -3.23 -8.94 7.74
N SER A 12 -3.66 -8.20 8.75
CA SER A 12 -3.61 -6.74 8.73
C SER A 12 -2.23 -6.28 9.19
N LEU A 13 -1.64 -5.35 8.47
CA LEU A 13 -0.36 -4.72 8.76
C LEU A 13 -0.56 -3.25 9.15
N ASP A 14 0.13 -2.83 10.21
CA ASP A 14 0.27 -1.41 10.59
C ASP A 14 1.56 -0.78 10.02
N GLU A 15 2.39 -1.56 9.31
CA GLU A 15 3.62 -1.08 8.68
C GLU A 15 4.04 -1.99 7.53
N ILE A 16 4.64 -1.40 6.49
CA ILE A 16 5.24 -2.13 5.39
C ILE A 16 6.76 -2.01 5.51
N ALA A 17 7.41 -3.13 5.79
CA ALA A 17 8.84 -3.15 6.04
C ALA A 17 9.64 -2.69 4.82
N ASN A 18 10.70 -1.91 5.07
CA ASN A 18 11.63 -1.39 4.08
C ASN A 18 11.07 -0.32 3.11
N TYR A 19 9.84 0.18 3.30
CA TYR A 19 9.38 1.34 2.52
C TYR A 19 10.23 2.58 2.81
N TRP A 20 10.43 2.87 4.11
CA TRP A 20 11.36 3.90 4.56
C TRP A 20 12.75 3.28 4.79
N THR A 21 13.75 3.80 4.09
CA THR A 21 15.14 3.35 4.19
C THR A 21 15.91 4.14 5.24
N GLU A 22 17.09 3.64 5.63
CA GLU A 22 18.01 4.40 6.50
C GLU A 22 18.31 5.79 5.95
N ASN A 23 18.52 5.88 4.63
CA ASN A 23 18.80 7.14 3.97
C ASN A 23 17.59 8.09 4.01
N ASP A 24 16.38 7.57 3.85
CA ASP A 24 15.17 8.39 4.01
C ASP A 24 15.10 9.00 5.41
N TYR A 25 15.30 8.19 6.46
CA TYR A 25 15.26 8.69 7.82
C TYR A 25 16.29 9.78 8.09
N ARG A 26 17.52 9.63 7.59
CA ARG A 26 18.57 10.64 7.76
C ARG A 26 18.24 11.94 7.04
N GLN A 27 17.71 11.88 5.82
CA GLN A 27 17.32 13.06 5.06
C GLN A 27 16.11 13.77 5.70
N LEU A 28 15.12 13.00 6.17
CA LEU A 28 13.98 13.55 6.87
C LEU A 28 14.40 14.23 8.18
N LEU A 29 15.31 13.64 8.95
CA LEU A 29 15.87 14.27 10.14
C LEU A 29 16.51 15.63 9.82
N GLU A 30 17.25 15.75 8.72
CA GLU A 30 17.79 17.03 8.26
C GLU A 30 16.68 18.03 7.88
N LEU A 31 15.60 17.56 7.24
CA LEU A 31 14.45 18.40 6.87
C LEU A 31 13.60 18.86 8.07
N PHE A 32 13.62 18.10 9.17
CA PHE A 32 13.01 18.48 10.45
C PHE A 32 13.99 19.23 11.37
N ASP A 33 15.08 19.77 10.83
CA ASP A 33 16.09 20.55 11.55
C ASP A 33 16.73 19.81 12.75
N PHE A 34 16.75 18.47 12.72
CA PHE A 34 17.31 17.67 13.80
C PHE A 34 18.86 17.71 13.76
N PRO A 35 19.53 18.09 14.86
CA PRO A 35 20.98 18.25 14.88
C PRO A 35 21.72 16.91 14.74
N ASP A 36 22.88 16.94 14.08
CA ASP A 36 23.84 15.83 14.01
C ASP A 36 23.24 14.47 13.56
N SER A 37 22.25 14.50 12.65
CA SER A 37 21.55 13.32 12.10
C SER A 37 22.48 12.21 11.58
N LYS A 38 23.69 12.57 11.13
CA LYS A 38 24.71 11.64 10.61
C LYS A 38 25.39 10.80 11.69
N SER A 39 25.37 11.23 12.94
CA SER A 39 25.97 10.51 14.07
C SER A 39 25.03 9.52 14.75
N ILE A 40 23.73 9.60 14.42
CA ILE A 40 22.69 8.73 14.98
C ILE A 40 22.89 7.31 14.47
N LYS A 41 22.88 6.36 15.41
CA LYS A 41 22.93 4.93 15.13
C LYS A 41 21.66 4.48 14.40
N THR A 42 21.80 3.53 13.49
CA THR A 42 20.70 3.05 12.65
C THR A 42 19.49 2.60 13.47
N GLU A 43 19.69 1.89 14.58
CA GLU A 43 18.60 1.42 15.44
C GLU A 43 17.77 2.54 16.09
N ASN A 44 18.31 3.76 16.20
CA ASN A 44 17.66 4.89 16.85
C ASN A 44 17.04 5.87 15.85
N LEU A 45 17.26 5.71 14.54
CA LEU A 45 16.85 6.72 13.55
C LEU A 45 15.36 6.98 13.53
N LEU A 46 14.54 5.92 13.58
CA LEU A 46 13.08 6.04 13.55
C LEU A 46 12.56 6.77 14.80
N GLU A 47 13.07 6.41 15.98
CA GLU A 47 12.68 7.05 17.24
C GLU A 47 13.04 8.55 17.22
N MET A 48 14.27 8.89 16.81
CA MET A 48 14.70 10.28 16.72
C MET A 48 13.88 11.07 15.68
N LEU A 49 13.54 10.44 14.55
CA LEU A 49 12.70 11.08 13.53
C LEU A 49 11.28 11.33 14.04
N GLN A 50 10.68 10.38 14.75
CA GLN A 50 9.36 10.57 15.35
C GLN A 50 9.36 11.72 16.36
N MET A 51 10.42 11.87 17.16
CA MET A 51 10.58 13.04 18.05
C MET A 51 10.66 14.35 17.25
N ALA A 52 11.50 14.41 16.21
CA ALA A 52 11.67 15.59 15.38
C ALA A 52 10.35 16.00 14.68
N ILE A 53 9.58 15.02 14.21
CA ILE A 53 8.26 15.22 13.61
C ILE A 53 7.30 15.92 14.60
N THR A 54 7.31 15.51 15.87
CA THR A 54 6.40 16.05 16.89
C THR A 54 6.73 17.46 17.38
N ASP A 55 7.90 17.99 17.04
CA ASP A 55 8.26 19.39 17.31
C ASP A 55 7.54 20.37 16.35
N PHE A 56 6.85 19.84 15.33
CA PHE A 56 6.08 20.61 14.35
C PHE A 56 4.58 20.41 14.56
N GLU A 57 3.78 21.40 14.11
CA GLU A 57 2.33 21.22 14.01
C GLU A 57 1.99 20.06 13.05
N PRO A 58 0.95 19.24 13.32
CA PRO A 58 0.67 18.03 12.54
C PRO A 58 0.62 18.24 11.03
N ALA A 59 -0.11 19.26 10.57
CA ALA A 59 -0.19 19.59 9.14
C ALA A 59 1.17 20.04 8.56
N ALA A 60 1.98 20.79 9.34
CA ALA A 60 3.32 21.18 8.88
C ALA A 60 4.23 19.96 8.73
N ALA A 61 4.18 19.01 9.66
CA ALA A 61 4.93 17.76 9.55
C ALA A 61 4.48 16.90 8.37
N ALA A 62 3.17 16.76 8.16
CA ALA A 62 2.63 16.07 7.00
C ALA A 62 3.11 16.71 5.69
N ARG A 63 3.11 18.04 5.62
CA ARG A 63 3.57 18.79 4.46
C ARG A 63 5.03 18.52 4.11
N VAL A 64 5.91 18.39 5.10
CA VAL A 64 7.33 18.02 4.91
C VAL A 64 7.46 16.63 4.30
N LEU A 65 6.73 15.63 4.81
CA LEU A 65 6.78 14.26 4.29
C LEU A 65 6.20 14.15 2.87
N LEU A 66 5.09 14.86 2.60
CA LEU A 66 4.50 14.96 1.27
C LEU A 66 5.48 15.59 0.27
N GLN A 67 6.16 16.68 0.67
CA GLN A 67 7.20 17.28 -0.17
C GLN A 67 8.33 16.29 -0.47
N TYR A 68 8.76 15.54 0.53
CA TYR A 68 9.87 14.61 0.40
C TYR A 68 9.57 13.46 -0.57
N LYS A 69 8.35 12.90 -0.54
CA LYS A 69 8.00 11.72 -1.35
C LYS A 69 7.21 12.03 -2.62
N LEU A 70 6.43 13.10 -2.66
CA LEU A 70 5.39 13.31 -3.68
C LEU A 70 5.52 14.64 -4.44
N SER A 71 6.62 15.36 -4.30
CA SER A 71 6.82 16.64 -5.00
C SER A 71 6.95 16.55 -6.52
N GLU A 72 7.21 15.35 -7.06
CA GLU A 72 7.15 15.10 -8.51
C GLU A 72 5.71 14.94 -9.04
N HIS A 73 4.75 14.67 -8.14
CA HIS A 73 3.36 14.37 -8.48
C HIS A 73 2.38 15.46 -8.02
N LEU A 74 2.74 16.21 -6.98
CA LEU A 74 1.88 17.21 -6.34
C LEU A 74 2.55 18.58 -6.36
N ASN A 75 1.77 19.63 -6.65
CA ASN A 75 2.22 21.01 -6.47
C ASN A 75 2.08 21.48 -5.02
N GLU A 76 2.65 22.64 -4.71
CA GLU A 76 2.67 23.20 -3.34
C GLU A 76 1.27 23.30 -2.71
N GLY A 77 0.30 23.85 -3.45
CA GLY A 77 -1.06 24.03 -2.95
C GLY A 77 -1.79 22.70 -2.73
N GLN A 78 -1.54 21.69 -3.58
CA GLN A 78 -2.07 20.33 -3.37
C GLN A 78 -1.50 19.72 -2.10
N MET A 79 -0.19 19.85 -1.86
CA MET A 79 0.44 19.32 -0.66
C MET A 79 -0.01 20.05 0.61
N ASP A 80 -0.20 21.37 0.55
CA ASP A 80 -0.72 22.15 1.68
C ASP A 80 -2.14 21.70 2.05
N GLN A 81 -3.04 21.60 1.07
CA GLN A 81 -4.40 21.15 1.31
C GLN A 81 -4.43 19.71 1.82
N MET A 82 -3.68 18.81 1.17
CA MET A 82 -3.61 17.40 1.56
C MET A 82 -3.09 17.20 2.98
N ALA A 83 -2.09 17.97 3.40
CA ALA A 83 -1.55 17.90 4.75
C ALA A 83 -2.60 18.22 5.83
N HIS A 84 -3.54 19.11 5.53
CA HIS A 84 -4.69 19.37 6.40
C HIS A 84 -5.74 18.27 6.30
N ASP A 85 -6.07 17.81 5.09
CA ASP A 85 -7.11 16.80 4.89
C ASP A 85 -6.74 15.45 5.52
N MET A 86 -5.44 15.10 5.58
CA MET A 86 -4.96 13.88 6.25
C MET A 86 -5.31 13.79 7.74
N LEU A 87 -5.68 14.90 8.39
CA LEU A 87 -6.15 14.93 9.78
C LEU A 87 -7.64 14.61 9.90
N LEU A 88 -8.39 14.80 8.82
CA LEU A 88 -9.85 14.75 8.81
C LEU A 88 -10.39 13.52 8.06
N ASP A 89 -9.69 13.10 7.02
CA ASP A 89 -10.09 12.06 6.07
C ASP A 89 -8.97 11.05 5.84
N LYS A 90 -9.34 9.84 5.40
CA LYS A 90 -8.38 8.78 5.09
C LYS A 90 -7.82 8.95 3.69
N ILE A 91 -7.01 9.99 3.51
CA ILE A 91 -6.48 10.37 2.19
C ILE A 91 -5.70 9.23 1.50
N SER A 92 -5.04 8.34 2.26
CA SER A 92 -4.39 7.15 1.71
C SER A 92 -5.34 6.12 1.08
N GLU A 93 -6.63 6.20 1.33
CA GLU A 93 -7.70 5.34 0.79
C GLU A 93 -8.64 6.11 -0.16
N GLU A 94 -8.84 7.41 0.09
CA GLU A 94 -9.88 8.23 -0.55
C GLU A 94 -9.35 9.22 -1.59
N TYR A 95 -8.03 9.39 -1.72
CA TYR A 95 -7.49 10.32 -2.71
C TYR A 95 -7.86 9.87 -4.15
N PRO A 96 -8.29 10.77 -5.05
CA PRO A 96 -8.78 10.36 -6.37
C PRO A 96 -7.76 9.64 -7.25
N ASP A 97 -6.47 9.95 -7.10
CA ASP A 97 -5.40 9.25 -7.80
C ASP A 97 -4.91 8.07 -6.95
N THR A 98 -5.35 6.87 -7.31
CA THR A 98 -4.99 5.63 -6.60
C THR A 98 -3.49 5.33 -6.65
N SER A 99 -2.76 5.85 -7.64
CA SER A 99 -1.32 5.60 -7.75
C SER A 99 -0.53 6.18 -6.57
N LEU A 100 -1.10 7.18 -5.88
CA LEU A 100 -0.47 7.79 -4.71
C LEU A 100 -0.80 7.07 -3.39
N HIS A 101 -1.80 6.18 -3.37
CA HIS A 101 -2.29 5.54 -2.15
C HIS A 101 -1.18 4.83 -1.38
N TYR A 102 -0.28 4.13 -2.07
CA TYR A 102 0.81 3.42 -1.41
C TYR A 102 1.76 4.37 -0.66
N ALA A 103 2.16 5.48 -1.30
CA ALA A 103 3.02 6.46 -0.66
C ALA A 103 2.30 7.19 0.47
N LEU A 104 1.05 7.59 0.24
CA LEU A 104 0.21 8.25 1.23
C LEU A 104 -0.03 7.38 2.47
N TYR A 105 -0.23 6.07 2.28
CA TYR A 105 -0.35 5.11 3.38
C TYR A 105 0.90 5.12 4.28
N ASN A 106 2.09 5.04 3.67
CA ASN A 106 3.33 4.98 4.43
C ASN A 106 3.69 6.31 5.11
N ILE A 107 3.34 7.44 4.50
CA ILE A 107 3.43 8.76 5.14
C ILE A 107 2.46 8.83 6.32
N ASN A 108 1.20 8.43 6.11
CA ASN A 108 0.17 8.44 7.13
C ASN A 108 0.55 7.55 8.33
N GLN A 109 1.11 6.36 8.10
CA GLN A 109 1.55 5.47 9.19
C GLN A 109 2.69 6.06 10.03
N LEU A 110 3.65 6.75 9.40
CA LEU A 110 4.71 7.43 10.12
C LEU A 110 4.15 8.56 11.00
N LEU A 111 3.24 9.37 10.45
CA LEU A 111 2.58 10.46 11.16
C LEU A 111 1.65 9.97 12.28
N PHE A 112 0.85 8.93 12.01
CA PHE A 112 -0.03 8.28 12.97
C PHE A 112 0.74 7.82 14.22
N LYS A 113 1.89 7.17 14.01
CA LYS A 113 2.77 6.70 15.09
C LYS A 113 3.45 7.86 15.83
N ALA A 114 3.98 8.85 15.11
CA ALA A 114 4.65 10.00 15.72
C ALA A 114 3.69 10.82 16.60
N PHE A 115 2.48 11.11 16.11
CA PHE A 115 1.48 11.91 16.82
C PHE A 115 0.46 11.08 17.62
N ASN A 116 0.78 9.82 17.93
CA ASN A 116 -0.01 8.93 18.76
C ASN A 116 -1.52 8.93 18.45
N GLY A 117 -1.87 8.81 17.17
CA GLY A 117 -3.25 8.72 16.70
C GLY A 117 -3.96 10.03 16.37
N THR A 118 -3.22 11.14 16.25
CA THR A 118 -3.80 12.42 15.75
C THR A 118 -4.25 12.32 14.29
N PHE A 119 -3.49 11.60 13.46
CA PHE A 119 -3.88 11.25 12.10
C PHE A 119 -4.86 10.07 12.11
N LEU A 120 -5.73 9.94 11.12
CA LEU A 120 -6.62 8.79 11.03
C LEU A 120 -5.84 7.52 10.70
N ASN A 121 -6.13 6.42 11.39
CA ASN A 121 -5.45 5.15 11.11
C ASN A 121 -6.00 4.49 9.85
N THR A 122 -5.10 3.96 9.03
CA THR A 122 -5.40 3.13 7.84
C THR A 122 -4.53 1.89 7.88
N LYS A 123 -4.99 0.75 7.36
CA LYS A 123 -4.24 -0.51 7.43
C LYS A 123 -3.93 -1.06 6.06
N ALA A 124 -2.89 -1.88 5.98
CA ALA A 124 -2.60 -2.69 4.81
C ALA A 124 -3.00 -4.14 5.07
N THR A 125 -3.24 -4.88 4.01
CA THR A 125 -3.49 -6.32 4.04
C THR A 125 -2.29 -7.03 3.41
N LEU A 126 -1.74 -8.00 4.14
CA LEU A 126 -0.83 -9.01 3.64
C LEU A 126 -1.62 -10.28 3.34
N LEU A 127 -1.56 -10.75 2.10
CA LEU A 127 -2.17 -11.99 1.66
C LEU A 127 -1.08 -12.95 1.18
N ASP A 128 -0.97 -14.08 1.85
CA ASP A 128 -0.12 -15.21 1.45
C ASP A 128 -0.99 -16.26 0.76
N PHE A 129 -0.57 -16.68 -0.42
CA PHE A 129 -1.32 -17.65 -1.22
C PHE A 129 -0.41 -18.46 -2.14
N THR A 130 -0.91 -19.62 -2.53
CA THR A 130 -0.26 -20.50 -3.49
C THR A 130 -1.12 -20.56 -4.75
N ILE A 131 -0.49 -20.46 -5.91
CA ILE A 131 -1.10 -20.74 -7.20
C ILE A 131 -0.46 -22.01 -7.74
N ASP A 132 -1.25 -23.08 -7.87
CA ASP A 132 -0.84 -24.26 -8.62
C ASP A 132 -1.09 -24.01 -10.10
N ASN A 133 -0.01 -23.63 -10.78
CA ASN A 133 0.06 -23.57 -12.22
C ASN A 133 1.45 -24.05 -12.64
N ASN A 134 1.54 -24.82 -13.73
CA ASN A 134 2.83 -25.14 -14.32
C ASN A 134 3.36 -23.94 -15.15
N SER A 135 3.22 -22.69 -14.66
CA SER A 135 3.68 -21.49 -15.35
C SER A 135 5.17 -21.30 -15.10
N GLU A 136 5.89 -20.93 -16.16
CA GLU A 136 7.30 -20.54 -16.07
C GLU A 136 7.49 -19.03 -15.87
N THR A 137 6.39 -18.28 -15.77
CA THR A 137 6.40 -16.82 -15.61
C THR A 137 5.55 -16.35 -14.42
N PRO A 138 5.97 -15.27 -13.74
CA PRO A 138 5.18 -14.70 -12.65
C PRO A 138 3.86 -14.12 -13.17
N ILE A 139 2.80 -14.28 -12.37
CA ILE A 139 1.52 -13.64 -12.63
C ILE A 139 1.63 -12.10 -12.53
N THR A 140 0.94 -11.40 -13.43
CA THR A 140 0.82 -9.93 -13.37
C THR A 140 -0.17 -9.53 -12.28
N LYS A 141 -0.10 -8.29 -11.78
CA LYS A 141 -1.07 -7.78 -10.78
C LYS A 141 -2.51 -7.83 -11.29
N ALA A 142 -2.73 -7.47 -12.56
CA ALA A 142 -4.05 -7.59 -13.20
C ALA A 142 -4.52 -9.06 -13.27
N GLY A 143 -3.64 -9.97 -13.68
CA GLY A 143 -3.93 -11.40 -13.70
C GLY A 143 -4.26 -11.94 -12.31
N LEU A 144 -3.54 -11.47 -11.29
CA LEU A 144 -3.78 -11.84 -9.90
C LEU A 144 -5.15 -11.39 -9.42
N LEU A 145 -5.54 -10.13 -9.64
CA LEU A 145 -6.85 -9.63 -9.24
C LEU A 145 -7.98 -10.40 -9.94
N ARG A 146 -7.82 -10.73 -11.22
CA ARG A 146 -8.77 -11.60 -11.97
C ARG A 146 -8.90 -12.98 -11.34
N LEU A 147 -7.81 -13.59 -10.87
CA LEU A 147 -7.87 -14.85 -10.14
C LEU A 147 -8.57 -14.70 -8.80
N LEU A 148 -8.12 -13.75 -7.97
CA LEU A 148 -8.63 -13.56 -6.61
C LEU A 148 -10.12 -13.23 -6.60
N HIS A 149 -10.65 -12.59 -7.65
CA HIS A 149 -12.09 -12.33 -7.82
C HIS A 149 -12.96 -13.57 -7.59
N HIS A 150 -12.50 -14.77 -7.96
CA HIS A 150 -13.26 -16.02 -7.76
C HIS A 150 -13.36 -16.45 -6.28
N GLY A 151 -12.49 -15.94 -5.41
CA GLY A 151 -12.49 -16.16 -3.97
C GLY A 151 -12.96 -14.96 -3.14
N MET A 152 -13.25 -13.83 -3.78
CA MET A 152 -13.68 -12.60 -3.13
C MET A 152 -15.20 -12.50 -2.99
N SER A 153 -15.64 -11.74 -1.99
CA SER A 153 -17.02 -11.33 -1.78
C SER A 153 -17.51 -10.47 -2.95
N PRO A 154 -18.74 -10.68 -3.46
CA PRO A 154 -19.34 -9.77 -4.44
C PRO A 154 -19.49 -8.32 -3.95
N ASN A 155 -19.44 -8.11 -2.62
CA ASN A 155 -19.50 -6.78 -2.01
C ASN A 155 -18.12 -6.11 -1.87
N ASN A 156 -17.02 -6.84 -2.14
CA ASN A 156 -15.68 -6.27 -2.10
C ASN A 156 -15.58 -5.07 -3.04
N LEU A 157 -14.83 -4.05 -2.64
CA LEU A 157 -14.76 -2.79 -3.37
C LEU A 157 -14.14 -2.96 -4.76
N VAL A 158 -13.05 -3.73 -4.88
CA VAL A 158 -12.39 -4.00 -6.17
C VAL A 158 -13.36 -4.69 -7.12
N VAL A 159 -14.12 -5.67 -6.61
CA VAL A 159 -15.16 -6.37 -7.40
C VAL A 159 -16.22 -5.39 -7.91
N ARG A 160 -16.75 -4.53 -7.04
CA ARG A 160 -17.81 -3.56 -7.41
C ARG A 160 -17.34 -2.48 -8.38
N MET A 161 -16.09 -2.02 -8.25
CA MET A 161 -15.55 -0.93 -9.06
C MET A 161 -14.98 -1.40 -10.40
N PHE A 162 -14.46 -2.62 -10.46
CA PHE A 162 -13.68 -3.11 -11.60
C PHE A 162 -14.21 -4.44 -12.17
N GLU A 163 -15.51 -4.73 -12.02
CA GLU A 163 -16.14 -5.97 -12.49
C GLU A 163 -15.81 -6.27 -13.97
N GLU A 164 -15.81 -5.25 -14.82
CA GLU A 164 -15.48 -5.41 -16.23
C GLU A 164 -14.03 -5.86 -16.44
N GLN A 165 -13.07 -5.22 -15.76
CA GLN A 165 -11.64 -5.52 -15.85
C GLN A 165 -11.29 -6.89 -15.24
N LEU A 166 -12.06 -7.31 -14.24
CA LEU A 166 -11.92 -8.61 -13.57
C LEU A 166 -12.49 -9.77 -14.39
N THR A 167 -13.51 -9.52 -15.22
CA THR A 167 -14.25 -10.59 -15.92
C THR A 167 -13.99 -10.63 -17.42
N LYS A 168 -13.59 -9.51 -18.03
CA LYS A 168 -13.30 -9.41 -19.47
C LYS A 168 -11.82 -9.24 -19.71
N ASN A 169 -11.39 -9.62 -20.91
CA ASN A 169 -10.03 -9.40 -21.37
C ASN A 169 -9.82 -7.95 -21.86
N VAL A 170 -9.93 -6.99 -20.94
CA VAL A 170 -9.69 -5.56 -21.18
C VAL A 170 -8.50 -5.08 -20.35
N ASP A 171 -7.87 -3.96 -20.72
CA ASP A 171 -6.76 -3.41 -19.94
C ASP A 171 -7.19 -3.09 -18.51
N PHE A 172 -6.32 -3.39 -17.54
CA PHE A 172 -6.54 -3.13 -16.12
C PHE A 172 -5.34 -2.40 -15.50
N PRO A 173 -5.06 -1.16 -15.91
CA PRO A 173 -3.91 -0.39 -15.42
C PRO A 173 -4.00 -0.09 -13.92
N ASP A 174 -5.21 0.08 -13.37
CA ASP A 174 -5.43 0.37 -11.94
C ASP A 174 -4.94 -0.76 -11.02
N ALA A 175 -4.78 -1.98 -11.56
CA ALA A 175 -4.21 -3.10 -10.81
C ALA A 175 -2.81 -2.78 -10.25
N GLU A 176 -2.03 -1.93 -10.93
CA GLU A 176 -0.73 -1.47 -10.45
C GLU A 176 -0.81 -0.62 -9.19
N SER A 177 -1.92 0.10 -9.02
CA SER A 177 -2.20 0.97 -7.86
C SER A 177 -2.93 0.24 -6.74
N ILE A 178 -3.74 -0.77 -7.07
CA ILE A 178 -4.46 -1.59 -6.09
C ILE A 178 -3.49 -2.57 -5.42
N VAL A 179 -2.68 -3.27 -6.21
CA VAL A 179 -1.68 -4.21 -5.69
C VAL A 179 -0.36 -3.46 -5.48
N TRP A 180 -0.04 -3.10 -4.25
CA TRP A 180 1.15 -2.31 -3.92
C TRP A 180 2.44 -3.13 -4.08
N GLU A 181 2.49 -4.31 -3.48
CA GLU A 181 3.60 -5.24 -3.62
C GLU A 181 3.11 -6.62 -4.03
N LEU A 182 3.82 -7.25 -4.96
CA LEU A 182 3.63 -8.65 -5.31
C LEU A 182 5.00 -9.33 -5.36
N LYS A 183 5.22 -10.27 -4.46
CA LYS A 183 6.50 -10.97 -4.31
C LYS A 183 6.30 -12.47 -4.53
N THR A 184 7.27 -13.10 -5.17
CA THR A 184 7.37 -14.55 -5.32
C THR A 184 8.83 -14.93 -5.61
N ALA A 185 9.25 -16.10 -5.17
CA ALA A 185 10.59 -16.65 -5.46
C ALA A 185 10.55 -17.87 -6.40
N ASP A 186 9.38 -18.48 -6.57
CA ASP A 186 9.20 -19.79 -7.22
C ASP A 186 8.00 -19.82 -8.19
N TYR A 187 7.35 -18.67 -8.41
CA TYR A 187 6.17 -18.50 -9.27
C TYR A 187 4.96 -19.34 -8.86
N SER A 188 4.98 -19.90 -7.64
CA SER A 188 3.90 -20.71 -7.08
C SER A 188 3.42 -20.12 -5.76
N ASN A 189 4.33 -19.71 -4.90
CA ASN A 189 4.05 -19.08 -3.61
C ASN A 189 4.21 -17.57 -3.73
N TYR A 190 3.16 -16.85 -3.36
CA TYR A 190 3.06 -15.41 -3.53
C TYR A 190 2.71 -14.72 -2.22
N GLN A 191 3.24 -13.50 -2.08
CA GLN A 191 2.83 -12.54 -1.07
C GLN A 191 2.34 -11.27 -1.76
N LEU A 192 1.14 -10.84 -1.42
CA LEU A 192 0.51 -9.61 -1.87
C LEU A 192 0.40 -8.63 -0.70
N ILE A 193 0.80 -7.38 -0.91
CA ILE A 193 0.45 -6.28 -0.01
C ILE A 193 -0.45 -5.28 -0.75
N THR A 194 -1.56 -4.89 -0.12
CA THR A 194 -2.52 -3.88 -0.61
C THR A 194 -3.12 -3.10 0.57
N SER A 195 -3.98 -2.11 0.31
CA SER A 195 -4.77 -1.45 1.35
C SER A 195 -5.87 -2.37 1.88
N GLU A 196 -6.12 -2.33 3.18
CA GLU A 196 -7.29 -3.01 3.79
C GLU A 196 -8.61 -2.44 3.23
N TYR A 197 -8.60 -1.21 2.71
CA TYR A 197 -9.71 -0.61 1.95
C TYR A 197 -10.05 -1.39 0.67
N TRP A 198 -9.03 -1.90 -0.03
CA TRP A 198 -9.22 -2.66 -1.27
C TRP A 198 -9.55 -4.12 -0.99
N LEU A 199 -8.91 -4.72 0.02
CA LEU A 199 -9.08 -6.13 0.35
C LEU A 199 -8.94 -6.32 1.87
N SER A 200 -10.06 -6.48 2.56
CA SER A 200 -10.09 -6.87 3.97
C SER A 200 -10.08 -8.39 4.14
N ARG A 201 -9.92 -8.87 5.37
CA ARG A 201 -10.05 -10.31 5.68
C ARG A 201 -11.44 -10.82 5.34
N GLU A 202 -12.46 -10.03 5.64
CA GLU A 202 -13.88 -10.36 5.48
C GLU A 202 -14.29 -10.46 4.01
N ASP A 203 -13.52 -9.83 3.12
CA ASP A 203 -13.73 -9.91 1.68
C ASP A 203 -13.30 -11.26 1.09
N VAL A 204 -12.43 -12.03 1.75
CA VAL A 204 -12.03 -13.36 1.27
C VAL A 204 -13.02 -14.40 1.77
N VAL A 205 -13.90 -14.87 0.88
CA VAL A 205 -15.00 -15.78 1.23
C VAL A 205 -14.71 -17.24 0.90
N ARG A 206 -13.62 -17.52 0.18
CA ARG A 206 -13.14 -18.88 -0.14
C ARG A 206 -11.64 -18.99 0.10
N GLY A 207 -11.24 -20.01 0.86
CA GLY A 207 -9.83 -20.33 1.10
C GLY A 207 -9.17 -21.12 -0.03
N GLU A 208 -9.96 -21.76 -0.90
CA GLU A 208 -9.47 -22.45 -2.10
C GLU A 208 -10.48 -22.28 -3.22
N PHE A 209 -10.01 -22.03 -4.44
CA PHE A 209 -10.86 -21.85 -5.62
C PHE A 209 -10.08 -22.06 -6.92
N GLU A 210 -10.82 -22.40 -7.97
CA GLU A 210 -10.30 -22.44 -9.34
C GLU A 210 -10.64 -21.13 -10.06
N GLY A 211 -9.70 -20.65 -10.87
CA GLY A 211 -9.86 -19.48 -11.72
C GLY A 211 -9.21 -19.68 -13.08
N SER A 212 -9.58 -18.84 -14.04
CA SER A 212 -8.97 -18.89 -15.37
C SER A 212 -8.57 -17.49 -15.84
N ILE A 213 -7.33 -17.36 -16.31
CA ILE A 213 -6.87 -16.15 -17.00
C ILE A 213 -6.88 -16.44 -18.49
N GLU A 214 -7.58 -15.60 -19.25
CA GLU A 214 -7.46 -15.59 -20.71
C GLU A 214 -6.11 -14.97 -21.09
N ALA A 215 -5.37 -15.63 -21.98
CA ALA A 215 -4.16 -15.04 -22.52
C ALA A 215 -4.53 -13.77 -23.30
N ALA A 216 -3.82 -12.68 -23.06
CA ALA A 216 -3.91 -11.51 -23.93
C ALA A 216 -3.58 -11.96 -25.36
N GLY A 217 -4.51 -11.73 -26.29
CA GLY A 217 -4.40 -12.10 -27.70
C GLY A 217 -3.48 -11.17 -28.48
#